data_AF-A0A133UA00-F1
#
_entry.id   AF-A0A133UA00-F1
#
_cell.length_a   1.000
_cell.length_b   1.000
_cell.length_c   1.000
_cell.angle_alpha   90.00
_cell.angle_beta   90.00
_cell.angle_gamma   90.00
#
_symmetry.space_group_name_H-M   'P 1'
#
loop_
_entity.id
_entity.type
_entity.pdbx_description
1 polymer ?
#
loop_
_entity_poly.entity_id
_entity_poly.type
_entity_poly.pdbx_seq_one_letter_code
_entity_poly.pdbx_strand_id
1 'polypeptide(L)'
;MYAFNPGRLAGKPLLYSEIMEKCREHGVCPYYAQQELLGYADLVGLSYNYIVHEGIGWAIRNKLPFRLCNLVVDEAHNLRRAGNVNSDKITLGTLRYAIGEKEEFDTSRGNEVREFLEDMWSEVEEMRSRLRSEEGEDTFEPMEFLRSLDYEDPVSYLKRVFLRISQYPPKLRRYLSLYLSPSQNPRPPPSQNHAISI
;
A
#
# COMPACT_ATOMS: atom_id res chain seq x y z
N MET A 1 3.42 35.42 -12.47
CA MET A 1 3.12 34.32 -11.55
C MET A 1 4.43 33.94 -10.89
N TYR A 2 4.65 34.30 -9.63
CA TYR A 2 5.92 33.96 -8.95
C TYR A 2 5.95 32.45 -8.74
N ALA A 3 6.90 31.76 -9.37
CA ALA A 3 7.14 30.36 -9.11
C ALA A 3 7.56 30.19 -7.65
N PHE A 4 6.81 29.38 -6.89
CA PHE A 4 7.20 29.00 -5.54
C PHE A 4 8.58 28.34 -5.59
N ASN A 5 9.54 28.94 -4.89
CA ASN A 5 10.90 28.41 -4.78
C ASN A 5 11.05 27.80 -3.37
N PRO A 6 11.02 26.46 -3.25
CA PRO A 6 11.12 25.75 -1.96
C PRO A 6 12.41 26.09 -1.23
N GLY A 7 13.50 26.35 -1.95
CA GLY A 7 14.80 26.70 -1.37
C GLY A 7 14.78 28.00 -0.58
N ARG A 8 13.80 28.89 -0.79
CA ARG A 8 13.63 30.10 0.06
C ARG A 8 13.10 29.78 1.46
N LEU A 9 12.57 28.58 1.66
CA LEU A 9 12.14 28.09 2.96
C LEU A 9 13.24 27.30 3.67
N ALA A 10 14.29 26.89 2.95
CA ALA A 10 15.46 26.24 3.52
C ALA A 10 16.32 27.27 4.28
N GLY A 11 16.79 26.90 5.47
CA GLY A 11 17.64 27.74 6.31
C GLY A 11 17.35 27.69 7.81
N LYS A 12 16.18 27.18 8.20
CA LYS A 12 15.84 26.84 9.58
C LYS A 12 14.99 25.56 9.63
N PRO A 13 14.97 24.84 10.75
CA PRO A 13 13.99 23.79 10.97
C PRO A 13 12.57 24.34 10.81
N LEU A 14 11.72 23.61 10.11
CA LEU A 14 10.31 23.94 9.92
C LEU A 14 9.43 22.84 10.48
N LEU A 15 8.45 23.25 11.29
CA LEU A 15 7.35 22.39 11.71
C LEU A 15 6.36 22.22 10.55
N TYR A 16 5.61 21.11 10.58
CA TYR A 16 4.55 20.85 9.61
C TYR A 16 3.55 22.02 9.51
N SER A 17 3.14 22.59 10.66
CA SER A 17 2.23 23.74 10.70
C SER A 17 2.78 24.99 10.00
N GLU A 18 4.08 25.27 10.14
CA GLU A 18 4.74 26.39 9.47
C GLU A 18 4.81 26.18 7.95
N ILE A 19 5.06 24.94 7.51
CA ILE A 19 5.05 24.60 6.08
C ILE A 19 3.65 24.80 5.50
N MET A 20 2.62 24.32 6.21
CA MET A 20 1.22 24.46 5.78
C MET A 20 0.79 25.94 5.67
N GLU A 21 1.18 26.77 6.63
CA GLU A 21 0.89 28.22 6.59
C GLU A 21 1.54 28.89 5.39
N LYS A 22 2.83 28.64 5.17
CA LYS A 22 3.57 29.18 4.02
C LYS A 22 2.98 28.70 2.69
N CYS A 23 2.57 27.45 2.61
CA CYS A 23 1.92 26.93 1.40
C CYS A 23 0.59 27.63 1.12
N ARG A 24 -0.19 27.93 2.17
CA ARG A 24 -1.45 28.68 2.06
C ARG A 24 -1.21 30.11 1.58
N GLU A 25 -0.23 30.81 2.15
CA GLU A 25 0.14 32.18 1.75
C GLU A 25 0.54 32.28 0.27
N HIS A 26 1.21 31.24 -0.24
CA HIS A 26 1.73 31.20 -1.60
C HIS A 26 0.79 30.50 -2.59
N GLY A 27 -0.36 30.00 -2.13
CA GLY A 27 -1.33 29.28 -2.97
C GLY A 27 -0.78 27.99 -3.57
N VAL A 28 0.14 27.31 -2.88
CA VAL A 28 0.76 26.07 -3.36
C VAL A 28 0.25 24.84 -2.61
N CYS A 29 0.22 23.71 -3.31
CA CYS A 29 -0.14 22.43 -2.71
C CYS A 29 0.92 22.00 -1.68
N PRO A 30 0.57 21.84 -0.39
CA PRO A 30 1.54 21.47 0.63
C PRO A 30 2.18 20.10 0.40
N TYR A 31 1.44 19.16 -0.20
CA TYR A 31 1.96 17.82 -0.52
C TYR A 31 3.18 17.90 -1.44
N TYR A 32 3.05 18.59 -2.57
CA TYR A 32 4.16 18.73 -3.53
C TYR A 32 5.27 19.65 -2.99
N ALA A 33 4.91 20.70 -2.25
CA ALA A 33 5.90 21.59 -1.64
C ALA A 33 6.83 20.83 -0.67
N GLN A 34 6.28 19.96 0.18
CA GLN A 34 7.06 19.13 1.11
C GLN A 34 7.96 18.12 0.40
N GLN A 35 7.49 17.53 -0.71
CA GLN A 35 8.32 16.63 -1.53
C GLN A 35 9.51 17.34 -2.16
N GLU A 36 9.35 18.58 -2.62
CA GLU A 36 10.47 19.36 -3.16
C GLU A 36 11.42 19.84 -2.06
N LEU A 37 10.90 20.12 -0.87
CA LEU A 37 11.69 20.51 0.30
C LEU A 37 12.68 19.41 0.73
N LEU A 38 12.34 18.13 0.56
CA LEU A 38 13.22 16.99 0.88
C LEU A 38 14.64 17.11 0.30
N GLY A 39 14.78 17.65 -0.91
CA GLY A 39 16.08 17.80 -1.57
C GLY A 39 16.99 18.84 -0.90
N TYR A 40 16.43 19.68 -0.04
CA TYR A 40 17.15 20.68 0.74
C TYR A 40 17.33 20.25 2.19
N ALA A 41 16.88 19.06 2.58
CA ALA A 41 16.87 18.59 3.96
C ALA A 41 18.05 17.66 4.33
N ASP A 42 18.48 17.72 5.59
CA ASP A 42 19.54 16.99 6.28
C ASP A 42 18.93 16.04 7.27
N LEU A 43 17.91 16.55 7.96
CA LEU A 43 17.13 15.85 8.95
C LEU A 43 15.72 15.88 8.41
N VAL A 44 15.14 14.69 8.28
CA VAL A 44 13.75 14.53 7.88
C VAL A 44 13.03 13.77 8.98
N GLY A 45 12.07 14.44 9.62
CA GLY A 45 11.08 13.76 10.47
C GLY A 45 10.01 13.14 9.58
N LEU A 46 9.82 11.82 9.68
CA LEU A 46 8.80 11.09 8.90
C LEU A 46 8.30 9.87 9.67
N SER A 47 7.11 9.40 9.31
CA SER A 47 6.60 8.10 9.77
C SER A 47 7.41 6.95 9.17
N TYR A 48 7.67 5.89 9.95
CA TYR A 48 8.38 4.69 9.49
C TYR A 48 7.74 4.05 8.24
N ASN A 49 6.44 4.28 8.00
CA ASN A 49 5.73 3.80 6.81
C ASN A 49 6.38 4.25 5.50
N TYR A 50 6.95 5.46 5.45
CA TYR A 50 7.65 5.94 4.25
C TYR A 50 8.97 5.20 3.98
N ILE A 51 9.52 4.51 4.98
CA ILE A 51 10.72 3.69 4.87
C ILE A 51 10.36 2.24 4.55
N VAL A 52 9.43 1.66 5.31
CA VAL A 52 9.14 0.22 5.27
C VAL A 52 8.08 -0.18 4.24
N HIS A 53 7.15 0.72 3.88
CA HIS A 53 6.08 0.42 2.92
C HIS A 53 6.48 0.87 1.52
N GLU A 54 6.63 -0.05 0.56
CA GLU A 54 7.09 0.29 -0.79
C GLU A 54 6.14 1.23 -1.53
N GLY A 55 4.83 0.95 -1.49
CA GLY A 55 3.81 1.79 -2.12
C GLY A 55 3.76 3.24 -1.61
N ILE A 56 4.03 3.49 -0.33
CA ILE A 56 4.05 4.84 0.26
C ILE A 56 5.42 5.48 0.04
N GLY A 57 6.50 4.72 0.25
CA GLY A 57 7.87 5.21 0.14
C GLY A 57 8.23 5.70 -1.26
N TRP A 58 7.58 5.23 -2.33
CA TRP A 58 7.81 5.71 -3.70
C TRP A 58 7.72 7.24 -3.81
N ALA A 59 6.81 7.87 -3.05
CA ALA A 59 6.60 9.31 -3.04
C ALA A 59 7.85 10.11 -2.60
N ILE A 60 8.77 9.50 -1.85
CA ILE A 60 9.97 10.18 -1.34
C ILE A 60 11.28 9.56 -1.84
N ARG A 61 11.26 8.31 -2.31
CA ARG A 61 12.45 7.56 -2.77
C ARG A 61 13.24 8.26 -3.87
N ASN A 62 12.57 9.00 -4.75
CA ASN A 62 13.22 9.74 -5.84
C ASN A 62 13.82 11.08 -5.39
N LYS A 63 13.46 11.55 -4.18
CA LYS A 63 13.86 12.86 -3.65
C LYS A 63 14.84 12.73 -2.50
N LEU A 64 14.78 11.64 -1.72
CA LEU A 64 15.67 11.38 -0.61
C LEU A 64 16.60 10.18 -0.92
N PRO A 65 17.92 10.38 -0.96
CA PRO A 65 18.87 9.31 -1.29
C PRO A 65 19.12 8.40 -0.08
N PHE A 66 18.17 7.50 0.24
CA PHE A 66 18.21 6.65 1.45
C PHE A 66 19.57 5.98 1.74
N ARG A 67 20.31 5.55 0.69
CA ARG A 67 21.63 4.91 0.85
C ARG A 67 22.71 5.81 1.43
N LEU A 68 22.49 7.13 1.42
CA LEU A 68 23.40 8.15 1.96
C LEU A 68 22.88 8.77 3.26
N CYS A 69 21.72 8.33 3.75
CA CYS A 69 21.10 8.86 4.95
C CYS A 69 21.37 7.95 6.14
N ASN A 70 21.57 8.54 7.32
CA ASN A 70 21.50 7.81 8.58
C ASN A 70 20.04 7.73 9.03
N LEU A 71 19.52 6.51 9.20
CA LEU A 71 18.17 6.29 9.70
C LEU A 71 18.22 6.17 11.23
N VAL A 72 17.53 7.08 11.91
CA VAL A 72 17.27 6.99 13.34
C VAL A 72 15.80 6.64 13.52
N VAL A 73 15.53 5.51 14.17
CA VAL A 73 14.16 5.05 14.45
C VAL A 73 13.85 5.35 15.90
N ASP A 74 12.98 6.33 16.13
CA ASP A 74 12.40 6.56 17.44
C ASP A 74 11.31 5.52 17.73
N GLU A 75 11.16 5.14 19.00
CA GLU A 75 10.20 4.13 19.47
C GLU A 75 10.21 2.82 18.64
N ALA A 76 11.41 2.33 18.32
CA ALA A 76 11.64 1.17 17.46
C ALA A 76 10.92 -0.11 17.91
N HIS A 77 10.43 -0.18 19.14
CA HIS A 77 9.60 -1.28 19.62
C HIS A 77 8.31 -1.46 18.78
N ASN A 78 7.78 -0.38 18.20
CA ASN A 78 6.60 -0.42 17.33
C ASN A 78 6.87 -1.00 15.94
N LEU A 79 8.14 -1.11 15.53
CA LEU A 79 8.52 -1.63 14.22
C LEU A 79 8.08 -3.09 14.03
N ARG A 80 7.89 -3.84 15.10
CA ARG A 80 7.32 -5.20 15.05
C ARG A 80 5.93 -5.22 14.40
N ARG A 81 5.12 -4.18 14.63
CA ARG A 81 3.78 -4.04 14.02
C ARG A 81 3.87 -3.66 12.54
N ALA A 82 4.99 -3.11 12.08
CA ALA A 82 5.22 -2.83 10.68
C ALA A 82 5.32 -4.11 9.82
N GLY A 83 5.54 -5.29 10.41
CA GLY A 83 5.40 -6.56 9.69
C GLY A 83 3.99 -6.79 9.11
N ASN A 84 2.96 -6.18 9.71
CA ASN A 84 1.59 -6.23 9.19
C ASN A 84 1.39 -5.37 7.93
N VAL A 85 2.37 -4.53 7.56
CA VAL A 85 2.30 -3.72 6.33
C VAL A 85 2.22 -4.60 5.08
N ASN A 86 2.75 -5.82 5.16
CA ASN A 86 2.68 -6.80 4.08
C ASN A 86 1.63 -7.90 4.34
N SER A 87 0.81 -7.77 5.40
CA SER A 87 -0.29 -8.70 5.66
C SER A 87 -1.59 -8.09 5.14
N ASP A 88 -2.14 -8.66 4.09
CA ASP A 88 -3.45 -8.30 3.58
C ASP A 88 -4.55 -9.13 4.27
N LYS A 89 -5.75 -8.55 4.35
CA LYS A 89 -6.93 -9.22 4.89
C LYS A 89 -8.05 -9.18 3.88
N ILE A 90 -8.48 -10.35 3.44
CA ILE A 90 -9.73 -10.51 2.70
C ILE A 90 -10.85 -10.64 3.72
N THR A 91 -11.82 -9.74 3.65
CA THR A 91 -13.02 -9.77 4.50
C THR A 91 -14.24 -10.07 3.64
N LEU A 92 -15.35 -10.47 4.27
CA LEU A 92 -16.65 -10.51 3.59
C LEU A 92 -16.94 -9.15 2.91
N GLY A 93 -16.67 -8.03 3.59
CA GLY A 93 -16.77 -6.71 2.98
C GLY A 93 -16.00 -6.61 1.66
N THR A 94 -14.73 -7.03 1.65
CA THR A 94 -13.87 -7.04 0.47
C THR A 94 -14.46 -7.88 -0.67
N LEU A 95 -14.94 -9.10 -0.40
CA LEU A 95 -15.57 -9.97 -1.40
C LEU A 95 -16.85 -9.35 -1.98
N ARG A 96 -17.72 -8.79 -1.12
CA ARG A 96 -18.95 -8.12 -1.55
C ARG A 96 -18.67 -6.94 -2.47
N TYR A 97 -17.66 -6.13 -2.15
CA TYR A 97 -17.28 -5.01 -3.01
C TYR A 97 -16.72 -5.50 -4.35
N ALA A 98 -15.87 -6.53 -4.32
CA ALA A 98 -15.30 -7.12 -5.54
C ALA A 98 -16.39 -7.66 -6.48
N ILE A 99 -17.37 -8.42 -5.98
CA ILE A 99 -18.50 -8.93 -6.78
C ILE A 99 -19.36 -7.78 -7.34
N GLY A 100 -19.44 -6.66 -6.62
CA GLY A 100 -20.21 -5.47 -7.00
C GLY A 100 -19.64 -4.68 -8.18
N GLU A 101 -18.39 -4.91 -8.60
CA GLU A 101 -17.72 -4.21 -9.70
C GLU A 101 -18.15 -4.74 -11.08
N LYS A 102 -19.46 -4.71 -11.35
CA LYS A 102 -20.15 -5.35 -12.49
C LYS A 102 -19.63 -4.94 -13.88
N GLU A 103 -19.15 -3.72 -14.05
CA GLU A 103 -18.64 -3.22 -15.35
C GLU A 103 -17.31 -3.87 -15.76
N GLU A 104 -16.53 -4.43 -14.82
CA GLU A 104 -15.23 -5.06 -15.13
C GLU A 104 -15.38 -6.55 -15.52
N PHE A 105 -16.54 -7.17 -15.24
CA PHE A 105 -16.75 -8.60 -15.44
C PHE A 105 -17.42 -9.01 -16.75
N ASP A 106 -17.85 -8.06 -17.60
CA ASP A 106 -18.63 -8.31 -18.83
C ASP A 106 -17.78 -8.91 -20.00
N THR A 107 -16.76 -9.68 -19.66
CA THR A 107 -15.91 -10.44 -20.56
C THR A 107 -15.92 -11.90 -20.12
N SER A 108 -15.67 -12.85 -21.04
CA SER A 108 -15.54 -14.27 -20.66
C SER A 108 -14.48 -14.50 -19.57
N ARG A 109 -13.43 -13.67 -19.54
CA ARG A 109 -12.40 -13.69 -18.49
C ARG A 109 -12.90 -13.12 -17.16
N GLY A 110 -13.78 -12.12 -17.20
CA GLY A 110 -14.39 -11.51 -16.03
C GLY A 110 -15.41 -12.43 -15.36
N ASN A 111 -16.16 -13.19 -16.16
CA ASN A 111 -17.10 -14.19 -15.63
C ASN A 111 -16.40 -15.26 -14.77
N GLU A 112 -15.23 -15.75 -15.18
CA GLU A 112 -14.46 -16.72 -14.38
C GLU A 112 -13.97 -16.13 -13.05
N VAL A 113 -13.59 -14.85 -13.03
CA VAL A 113 -13.21 -14.16 -11.78
C VAL A 113 -14.43 -13.94 -10.89
N ARG A 114 -15.57 -13.58 -11.47
CA ARG A 114 -16.83 -13.40 -10.75
C ARG A 114 -17.31 -14.69 -10.12
N GLU A 115 -17.32 -15.79 -10.87
CA GLU A 115 -17.67 -17.14 -10.39
C GLU A 115 -16.79 -17.52 -9.20
N PHE A 116 -15.47 -17.39 -9.33
CA PHE A 116 -14.55 -17.62 -8.21
C PHE A 116 -14.86 -16.78 -6.96
N LEU A 117 -15.17 -15.49 -7.14
CA LEU A 117 -15.51 -14.61 -6.02
C LEU A 117 -16.85 -14.99 -5.36
N GLU A 118 -17.83 -15.43 -6.15
CA GLU A 118 -19.14 -15.92 -5.68
C GLU A 118 -19.02 -17.25 -4.93
N ASP A 119 -18.17 -18.17 -5.42
CA ASP A 119 -17.85 -19.43 -4.75
C ASP A 119 -17.15 -19.15 -3.42
N MET A 120 -16.10 -18.30 -3.43
CA MET A 120 -15.42 -17.85 -2.20
C MET A 120 -16.38 -17.20 -1.20
N TRP A 121 -17.31 -16.37 -1.66
CA TRP A 121 -18.30 -15.74 -0.80
C TRP A 121 -19.20 -16.77 -0.13
N SER A 122 -19.70 -17.73 -0.90
CA SER A 122 -20.60 -18.77 -0.41
C SER A 122 -19.93 -19.64 0.65
N GLU A 123 -18.72 -20.11 0.40
CA GLU A 123 -17.95 -20.91 1.36
C GLU A 123 -17.66 -20.16 2.67
N VAL A 124 -17.25 -18.89 2.59
CA VAL A 124 -16.95 -18.08 3.78
C VAL A 124 -18.22 -17.79 4.60
N GLU A 125 -19.38 -17.61 3.95
CA GLU A 125 -20.64 -17.39 4.67
C GLU A 125 -21.15 -18.70 5.31
N GLU A 126 -20.94 -19.86 4.68
CA GLU A 126 -21.22 -21.17 5.29
C GLU A 126 -20.34 -21.41 6.52
N MET A 127 -19.03 -21.16 6.42
CA MET A 127 -18.12 -21.22 7.57
C MET A 127 -18.58 -20.28 8.70
N ARG A 128 -18.99 -19.04 8.36
CA ARG A 128 -19.50 -18.07 9.33
C ARG A 128 -20.80 -18.54 9.98
N SER A 129 -21.66 -19.24 9.26
CA SER A 129 -22.89 -19.84 9.80
C SER A 129 -22.56 -20.93 10.81
N ARG A 130 -21.63 -21.84 10.48
CA ARG A 130 -21.16 -22.91 11.38
C ARG A 130 -20.61 -22.36 12.70
N LEU A 131 -19.74 -21.34 12.62
CA LEU A 131 -19.18 -20.63 13.77
C LEU A 131 -20.24 -19.93 14.65
N ARG A 132 -21.44 -19.66 14.14
CA ARG A 132 -22.55 -19.06 14.90
C ARG A 132 -23.45 -20.11 15.52
N SER A 133 -23.59 -21.27 14.89
CA SER A 133 -24.47 -22.35 15.35
C SER A 133 -23.80 -23.27 16.38
N GLU A 134 -22.47 -23.39 16.32
CA GLU A 134 -21.69 -24.16 17.28
C GLU A 134 -21.07 -23.20 18.29
N GLU A 135 -21.31 -23.40 19.60
CA GLU A 135 -20.50 -22.79 20.66
C GLU A 135 -19.12 -23.46 20.64
N GLY A 136 -18.31 -23.21 19.61
CA GLY A 136 -17.07 -23.92 19.37
C GLY A 136 -16.07 -23.15 18.52
N GLU A 137 -14.79 -23.37 18.82
CA GLU A 137 -13.69 -22.96 17.95
C GLU A 137 -13.66 -23.89 16.72
N ASP A 138 -13.73 -23.32 15.53
CA ASP A 138 -13.56 -24.07 14.27
C ASP A 138 -12.11 -23.93 13.78
N THR A 139 -11.56 -25.00 13.21
CA THR A 139 -10.20 -25.01 12.66
C THR A 139 -10.27 -24.73 11.16
N PHE A 140 -9.62 -23.65 10.73
CA PHE A 140 -9.51 -23.35 9.31
C PHE A 140 -8.39 -24.16 8.66
N GLU A 141 -8.76 -25.14 7.84
CA GLU A 141 -7.84 -25.90 7.00
C GLU A 141 -7.84 -25.36 5.55
N PRO A 142 -6.76 -24.68 5.10
CA PRO A 142 -6.74 -24.01 3.80
C PRO A 142 -6.97 -24.95 2.62
N MET A 143 -6.46 -26.18 2.69
CA MET A 143 -6.60 -27.14 1.60
C MET A 143 -8.01 -27.73 1.50
N GLU A 144 -8.74 -27.84 2.62
CA GLU A 144 -10.14 -28.26 2.60
C GLU A 144 -11.01 -27.16 2.00
N PHE A 145 -10.79 -25.91 2.41
CA PHE A 145 -11.44 -24.74 1.82
C PHE A 145 -11.20 -24.65 0.30
N LEU A 146 -9.98 -24.94 -0.17
CA LEU A 146 -9.71 -24.92 -1.62
C LEU A 146 -10.34 -26.08 -2.38
N ARG A 147 -10.58 -27.21 -1.72
CA ARG A 147 -11.27 -28.37 -2.31
C ARG A 147 -12.79 -28.19 -2.31
N SER A 148 -13.35 -27.47 -1.35
CA SER A 148 -14.80 -27.21 -1.31
C SER A 148 -15.25 -26.32 -2.47
N LEU A 149 -14.35 -25.50 -3.03
CA LEU A 149 -14.59 -24.72 -4.24
C LEU A 149 -14.69 -25.56 -5.55
N ASP A 150 -14.75 -26.90 -5.47
CA ASP A 150 -14.99 -27.86 -6.58
C ASP A 150 -14.07 -27.71 -7.81
N TYR A 151 -12.81 -27.32 -7.61
CA TYR A 151 -11.82 -27.25 -8.69
C TYR A 151 -10.95 -28.52 -8.73
N GLU A 152 -10.90 -29.20 -9.89
CA GLU A 152 -10.08 -30.43 -10.09
C GLU A 152 -8.58 -30.22 -9.76
N ASP A 153 -8.06 -29.01 -9.98
CA ASP A 153 -6.74 -28.56 -9.57
C ASP A 153 -6.82 -27.14 -8.98
N PRO A 154 -7.10 -27.02 -7.66
CA PRO A 154 -7.32 -25.72 -7.03
C PRO A 154 -6.10 -24.79 -7.13
N VAL A 155 -4.89 -25.35 -7.10
CA VAL A 155 -3.65 -24.55 -7.14
C VAL A 155 -3.42 -23.95 -8.53
N SER A 156 -3.60 -24.74 -9.58
CA SER A 156 -3.49 -24.23 -10.95
C SER A 156 -4.62 -23.29 -11.31
N TYR A 157 -5.82 -23.55 -10.81
CA TYR A 157 -6.97 -22.67 -10.98
C TYR A 157 -6.74 -21.32 -10.30
N LEU A 158 -6.33 -21.31 -9.02
CA LEU A 158 -5.96 -20.09 -8.30
C LEU A 158 -4.88 -19.29 -9.02
N LYS A 159 -3.81 -19.95 -9.50
CA LYS A 159 -2.77 -19.26 -10.28
C LYS A 159 -3.35 -18.60 -11.53
N ARG A 160 -4.25 -19.28 -12.24
CA ARG A 160 -4.88 -18.77 -13.46
C ARG A 160 -5.79 -17.57 -13.16
N VAL A 161 -6.64 -17.67 -12.15
CA VAL A 161 -7.53 -16.59 -11.72
C VAL A 161 -6.71 -15.40 -11.21
N PHE A 162 -5.68 -15.63 -10.41
CA PHE A 162 -4.79 -14.58 -9.92
C PHE A 162 -4.07 -13.83 -11.05
N LEU A 163 -3.55 -14.56 -12.04
CA LEU A 163 -2.94 -13.95 -13.23
C LEU A 163 -3.95 -13.10 -14.01
N ARG A 164 -5.22 -13.48 -14.05
CA ARG A 164 -6.27 -12.68 -14.70
C ARG A 164 -6.62 -11.45 -13.88
N ILE A 165 -6.82 -11.59 -12.57
CA ILE A 165 -7.06 -10.47 -11.66
C ILE A 165 -5.94 -9.42 -11.77
N SER A 166 -4.68 -9.84 -11.91
CA SER A 166 -3.54 -8.93 -12.07
C SER A 166 -3.56 -8.06 -13.35
N GLN A 167 -4.42 -8.41 -14.32
CA GLN A 167 -4.61 -7.72 -15.60
C GLN A 167 -5.75 -6.69 -15.58
N TYR A 168 -6.57 -6.65 -14.52
CA TYR A 168 -7.66 -5.67 -14.36
C TYR A 168 -7.15 -4.34 -13.74
N PRO A 169 -7.88 -3.21 -13.92
CA PRO A 169 -7.48 -1.87 -13.51
C PRO A 169 -7.14 -1.71 -12.00
N PRO A 170 -6.55 -0.56 -11.60
CA PRO A 170 -5.93 -0.34 -10.29
C PRO A 170 -6.80 -0.62 -9.04
N LYS A 171 -8.13 -0.66 -9.14
CA LYS A 171 -9.01 -0.93 -7.99
C LYS A 171 -8.92 -2.40 -7.54
N LEU A 172 -8.94 -3.36 -8.46
CA LEU A 172 -8.63 -4.77 -8.20
C LEU A 172 -7.14 -5.00 -7.93
N ARG A 173 -6.27 -4.27 -8.65
CA ARG A 173 -4.80 -4.36 -8.46
C ARG A 173 -4.37 -3.92 -7.06
N ARG A 174 -4.94 -2.87 -6.48
CA ARG A 174 -4.50 -2.30 -5.19
C ARG A 174 -4.67 -3.27 -4.01
N TYR A 175 -5.57 -4.24 -4.12
CA TYR A 175 -5.76 -5.29 -3.11
C TYR A 175 -4.79 -6.48 -3.29
N LEU A 176 -4.05 -6.58 -4.40
CA LEU A 176 -3.23 -7.76 -4.75
C LEU A 176 -1.82 -7.44 -5.30
N SER A 177 -1.48 -6.17 -5.59
CA SER A 177 -0.27 -5.77 -6.33
C SER A 177 0.95 -5.44 -5.48
N LEU A 178 0.94 -5.71 -4.17
CA LEU A 178 2.11 -5.47 -3.30
C LEU A 178 3.26 -6.47 -3.51
N TYR A 179 3.13 -7.43 -4.43
CA TYR A 179 3.96 -8.62 -4.43
C TYR A 179 5.20 -8.62 -5.35
N LEU A 180 5.42 -7.67 -6.27
CA LEU A 180 6.45 -7.86 -7.30
C LEU A 180 7.11 -6.57 -7.84
N SER A 181 8.30 -6.17 -7.34
CA SER A 181 9.41 -5.61 -8.17
C SER A 181 10.74 -5.39 -7.39
N PRO A 182 11.91 -5.84 -7.89
CA PRO A 182 13.23 -5.59 -7.28
C PRO A 182 13.88 -4.26 -7.70
N SER A 183 14.60 -3.67 -6.75
CA SER A 183 15.30 -2.38 -6.81
C SER A 183 16.54 -2.32 -7.71
N GLN A 184 16.75 -1.19 -8.41
CA GLN A 184 18.07 -0.71 -8.84
C GLN A 184 18.08 0.84 -8.79
N ASN A 185 19.08 1.46 -8.17
CA ASN A 185 19.31 2.91 -8.26
C ASN A 185 20.81 3.26 -8.02
N PRO A 186 21.43 4.16 -8.81
CA PRO A 186 22.84 4.58 -8.65
C PRO A 186 23.02 5.85 -7.80
N ARG A 187 24.29 6.21 -7.51
CA ARG A 187 24.74 7.21 -6.48
C ARG A 187 24.80 8.67 -6.98
N PRO A 188 24.62 9.67 -6.09
CA PRO A 188 24.81 11.11 -6.36
C PRO A 188 26.07 11.75 -5.70
N PRO A 189 26.37 13.04 -5.98
CA PRO A 189 27.48 13.83 -5.42
C PRO A 189 27.06 14.73 -4.21
N PRO A 190 27.97 15.50 -3.57
CA PRO A 190 27.89 15.87 -2.15
C PRO A 190 27.24 17.23 -1.78
N SER A 191 27.18 17.44 -0.47
CA SER A 191 26.21 18.12 0.42
C SER A 191 26.47 19.59 0.85
N GLN A 192 25.40 20.27 1.35
CA GLN A 192 25.43 21.29 2.43
C GLN A 192 24.10 21.28 3.25
N ASN A 193 24.14 21.73 4.51
CA ASN A 193 23.24 21.32 5.60
C ASN A 193 21.93 22.18 5.85
N HIS A 194 20.68 21.67 5.75
CA HIS A 194 19.43 22.21 6.37
C HIS A 194 18.38 21.15 6.89
N ALA A 195 17.52 21.35 7.92
CA ALA A 195 16.55 20.31 8.44
C ALA A 195 15.03 20.57 8.18
N ILE A 196 14.17 19.53 7.96
CA ILE A 196 12.72 19.62 7.60
C ILE A 196 11.87 18.50 8.25
N SER A 197 10.61 18.75 8.64
CA SER A 197 9.66 17.72 9.12
C SER A 197 8.49 17.55 8.15
N ILE A 198 8.06 16.31 7.87
CA ILE A 198 6.99 15.96 6.92
C ILE A 198 5.95 15.07 7.58
#